data_AF-A0A3B8JMP6-F1
#
_entry.id   AF-A0A3B8JMP6-F1
#
_cell.length_a   1.000
_cell.length_b   1.000
_cell.length_c   1.000
_cell.angle_alpha   90.00
_cell.angle_beta   90.00
_cell.angle_gamma   90.00
#
_symmetry.space_group_name_H-M   'P 1'
#
loop_
_entity.id
_entity.type
_entity.pdbx_description
1 polymer ?
#
loop_
_entity_poly.entity_id
_entity_poly.type
_entity_poly.pdbx_seq_one_letter_code
_entity_poly.pdbx_strand_id
1 'polypeptide(L)'
;MKTQLIINQADLSVICTKFGKGRQPDFQIFKNNRVKVMQRFQVLADNEYQGIKHYHNNNCILHKKPRNGHLTKKQKRENKEQARRRVRVENVIRHLKIFRILSSRY
;
A
#
# COMPACT_ATOMS: atom_id res chain seq x y z
N MET A 1 5.34 11.36 12.38
CA MET A 1 4.78 10.01 12.57
C MET A 1 4.49 9.45 11.20
N LYS A 2 4.97 8.24 10.89
CA LYS A 2 4.57 7.56 9.65
C LYS A 2 3.37 6.66 9.94
N THR A 3 2.49 6.53 8.97
CA THR A 3 1.24 5.77 9.16
C THR A 3 1.05 4.80 8.01
N GLN A 4 0.85 3.54 8.35
CA GLN A 4 0.44 2.48 7.45
C GLN A 4 -1.06 2.26 7.62
N LEU A 5 -1.77 2.20 6.50
CA LEU A 5 -3.21 1.98 6.45
C LEU A 5 -3.54 0.74 5.64
N ILE A 6 -4.51 -0.04 6.10
CA ILE A 6 -5.13 -1.11 5.32
C ILE A 6 -6.58 -0.71 5.12
N ILE A 7 -6.97 -0.62 3.86
CA ILE A 7 -8.28 -0.13 3.44
C ILE A 7 -8.92 -1.22 2.58
N ASN A 8 -10.17 -1.55 2.86
CA ASN A 8 -10.96 -2.41 1.98
C ASN A 8 -11.32 -1.62 0.72
N GLN A 9 -11.00 -2.15 -0.45
CA GLN A 9 -11.26 -1.44 -1.70
C GLN A 9 -12.76 -1.41 -2.08
N ALA A 10 -13.54 -2.40 -1.62
CA ALA A 10 -14.95 -2.53 -2.01
C ALA A 10 -15.83 -1.45 -1.38
N ASP A 11 -15.67 -1.21 -0.08
CA ASP A 11 -16.49 -0.29 0.72
C ASP A 11 -15.71 0.93 1.22
N LEU A 12 -14.40 1.00 0.96
CA LEU A 12 -13.49 2.08 1.38
C LEU A 12 -13.31 2.19 2.91
N SER A 13 -13.69 1.17 3.66
CA SER A 13 -13.51 1.13 5.11
C SER A 13 -12.03 0.98 5.50
N VAL A 14 -11.62 1.68 6.56
CA VAL A 14 -10.29 1.54 7.15
C VAL A 14 -10.30 0.33 8.08
N ILE A 15 -9.62 -0.75 7.70
CA ILE A 15 -9.56 -2.00 8.48
C ILE A 15 -8.53 -1.87 9.60
N CYS A 16 -7.37 -1.29 9.30
CA CYS A 16 -6.26 -1.24 10.24
C CYS A 16 -5.40 0.01 10.03
N THR A 17 -4.96 0.61 11.12
CA THR A 17 -3.98 1.70 11.14
C THR A 17 -2.80 1.29 12.00
N LYS A 18 -1.58 1.55 11.53
CA LYS A 18 -0.35 1.30 12.27
C LYS A 18 0.57 2.50 12.16
N PHE A 19 1.20 2.85 13.27
CA PHE A 19 2.04 4.03 13.37
C PHE A 19 3.50 3.65 13.59
N GLY A 20 4.39 4.30 12.85
CA GLY A 20 5.85 4.21 12.99
C GLY A 20 6.43 5.47 13.60
N LYS A 21 7.46 5.29 14.45
CA LYS A 21 8.19 6.40 15.10
C LYS A 21 9.29 6.91 14.17
N GLY A 22 9.41 8.24 14.06
CA GLY A 22 10.47 8.89 13.30
C GLY A 22 10.48 8.58 11.79
N ARG A 23 11.66 8.64 11.18
CA ARG A 23 11.90 8.36 9.76
C ARG A 23 12.22 6.87 9.57
N GLN A 24 11.19 6.07 9.33
CA GLN A 24 11.33 4.64 9.03
C GLN A 24 10.90 4.35 7.59
N PRO A 25 11.49 3.36 6.89
CA PRO A 25 10.95 2.90 5.61
C PRO A 25 9.54 2.33 5.79
N ASP A 26 8.64 2.55 4.83
CA ASP A 26 7.23 2.09 4.94
C ASP A 26 7.14 0.57 5.09
N PHE A 27 7.98 -0.16 4.36
CA PHE A 27 8.06 -1.62 4.47
C PHE A 27 8.57 -2.10 5.83
N GLN A 28 9.38 -1.31 6.54
CA GLN A 28 9.83 -1.66 7.89
C GLN A 28 8.66 -1.62 8.88
N ILE A 29 7.75 -0.65 8.73
CA ILE A 29 6.53 -0.55 9.55
C ILE A 29 5.65 -1.79 9.34
N PHE A 30 5.53 -2.26 8.09
CA PHE A 30 4.84 -3.51 7.78
C PHE A 30 5.52 -4.73 8.42
N LYS A 31 6.85 -4.86 8.29
CA LYS A 31 7.60 -5.97 8.90
C LYS A 31 7.47 -6.02 10.42
N ASN A 32 7.49 -4.86 11.07
CA ASN A 32 7.39 -4.76 12.52
C ASN A 32 5.97 -5.12 13.02
N ASN A 33 4.94 -4.73 12.28
CA ASN A 33 3.55 -4.92 12.70
C ASN A 33 2.90 -6.21 12.18
N ARG A 34 3.55 -6.93 11.25
CA ARG A 34 3.16 -8.23 10.65
C ARG A 34 1.64 -8.41 10.53
N VAL A 35 0.96 -7.47 9.87
CA VAL A 35 -0.50 -7.58 9.73
C VAL A 35 -0.81 -8.77 8.83
N LYS A 36 -1.45 -9.79 9.43
CA LYS A 36 -1.86 -11.01 8.72
C LYS A 36 -3.12 -10.73 7.91
N VAL A 37 -2.97 -10.61 6.60
CA VAL A 37 -4.10 -10.61 5.66
C VAL A 37 -4.37 -12.06 5.26
N MET A 38 -5.64 -12.49 5.24
CA MET A 38 -5.97 -13.85 4.79
C MET A 38 -5.56 -14.05 3.34
N GLN A 39 -4.94 -15.20 3.00
CA GLN A 39 -4.42 -15.48 1.66
C GLN A 39 -5.45 -15.40 0.53
N ARG A 40 -6.74 -15.60 0.85
CA ARG A 40 -7.85 -15.45 -0.10
C ARG A 40 -7.99 -14.02 -0.64
N PHE A 41 -7.58 -13.00 0.12
CA PHE A 41 -7.71 -11.61 -0.30
C PHE A 41 -6.48 -11.15 -1.09
N GLN A 42 -6.73 -10.41 -2.16
CA GLN A 42 -5.67 -9.79 -2.94
C GLN A 42 -5.18 -8.52 -2.22
N VAL A 43 -3.87 -8.43 -1.96
CA VAL A 43 -3.25 -7.24 -1.39
C VAL A 43 -2.73 -6.35 -2.50
N LEU A 44 -3.26 -5.13 -2.58
CA LEU A 44 -2.75 -4.08 -3.45
C LEU A 44 -1.75 -3.22 -2.69
N ALA A 45 -0.52 -3.11 -3.18
CA ALA A 45 0.53 -2.38 -2.50
C ALA A 45 1.44 -1.60 -3.46
N ASP A 46 2.09 -0.59 -2.91
CA ASP A 46 2.98 0.30 -3.65
C ASP A 46 4.32 -0.37 -3.97
N ASN A 47 5.10 0.24 -4.86
CA ASN A 47 6.45 -0.22 -5.22
C ASN A 47 7.35 -0.44 -4.00
N GLU A 48 7.18 0.34 -2.93
CA GLU A 48 7.98 0.21 -1.71
C GLU A 48 7.71 -1.10 -0.95
N TYR A 49 6.61 -1.78 -1.26
CA TYR A 49 6.19 -3.04 -0.65
C TYR A 49 6.57 -4.27 -1.49
N GLN A 50 7.52 -4.15 -2.43
CA GLN A 50 7.94 -5.29 -3.28
C GLN A 50 8.31 -6.57 -2.48
N GLY A 51 8.85 -6.42 -1.27
CA GLY A 51 9.17 -7.54 -0.40
C GLY A 51 7.97 -8.27 0.20
N ILE A 52 6.73 -7.77 0.03
CA ILE A 52 5.51 -8.40 0.55
C ILE A 52 5.25 -9.78 -0.07
N LYS A 53 5.85 -10.07 -1.25
CA LYS A 53 5.77 -11.37 -1.92
C LYS A 53 6.22 -12.53 -1.03
N HIS A 54 7.15 -12.30 -0.11
CA HIS A 54 7.61 -13.33 0.84
C HIS A 54 6.60 -13.60 1.97
N TYR A 55 5.64 -12.71 2.17
CA TYR A 55 4.68 -12.78 3.27
C TYR A 55 3.26 -13.10 2.79
N HIS A 56 2.92 -12.77 1.54
CA HIS A 56 1.58 -12.94 1.00
C HIS A 56 1.64 -13.22 -0.51
N ASN A 57 1.21 -14.42 -0.93
CA ASN A 57 1.31 -14.84 -2.33
C ASN A 57 0.34 -14.09 -3.26
N ASN A 58 -0.88 -13.80 -2.79
CA ASN A 58 -1.90 -13.12 -3.57
C ASN A 58 -1.74 -11.59 -3.50
N ASN A 59 -0.64 -11.06 -4.04
CA ASN A 59 -0.38 -9.63 -4.10
C ASN A 59 -0.45 -9.10 -5.53
N CYS A 60 -0.80 -7.82 -5.66
CA CYS A 60 -0.60 -7.05 -6.88
C CYS A 60 0.19 -5.80 -6.54
N ILE A 61 1.44 -5.78 -7.00
CA ILE A 61 2.40 -4.71 -6.74
C ILE A 61 2.72 -4.06 -8.08
N LEU A 62 2.87 -2.74 -8.07
CA LEU A 62 3.35 -2.02 -9.23
C LEU A 62 4.72 -2.56 -9.70
N HIS A 63 4.88 -2.65 -11.02
CA HIS A 63 6.15 -3.02 -11.62
C HIS A 63 7.08 -1.82 -11.62
N LYS A 64 8.22 -1.96 -10.94
CA LYS A 64 9.30 -0.97 -10.95
C LYS A 64 10.05 -1.03 -12.28
N LYS A 65 10.33 0.14 -12.85
CA LYS A 65 11.19 0.23 -14.04
C LYS A 65 12.61 -0.25 -13.70
N PRO A 66 13.21 -1.16 -14.49
CA PRO A 66 14.60 -1.57 -14.29
C PRO A 66 15.56 -0.42 -14.61
N ARG A 67 16.74 -0.39 -13.97
CA ARG A 67 17.71 0.72 -14.04
C ARG A 67 18.09 1.09 -15.49
N ASN A 68 18.30 0.09 -16.35
CA ASN A 68 18.69 0.26 -17.74
C ASN A 68 17.71 -0.43 -18.71
N GLY A 69 16.40 -0.38 -18.44
CA GLY A 69 15.43 -1.01 -19.32
C GLY A 69 14.05 -0.38 -19.28
N HIS A 70 13.12 -1.00 -20.00
CA HIS A 70 11.75 -0.52 -20.13
C HIS A 70 10.75 -1.51 -19.54
N LEU A 71 9.65 -0.98 -19.02
CA LEU A 71 8.48 -1.81 -18.72
C LEU A 71 7.88 -2.32 -20.02
N THR A 72 7.57 -3.61 -20.06
CA THR A 72 6.87 -4.22 -21.19
C THR A 72 5.47 -3.61 -21.35
N LYS A 73 4.88 -3.72 -22.54
CA LYS A 73 3.50 -3.24 -22.79
C LYS A 73 2.51 -3.86 -21.79
N LYS A 74 2.70 -5.14 -21.45
CA LYS A 74 1.91 -5.86 -20.44
C LYS A 74 2.06 -5.25 -19.05
N GLN A 75 3.29 -5.04 -18.58
CA GLN A 75 3.55 -4.42 -17.27
C GLN A 75 2.98 -2.99 -17.17
N LYS A 76 3.07 -2.21 -18.26
CA LYS A 76 2.45 -0.87 -18.31
C LYS A 76 0.93 -0.93 -18.18
N ARG A 77 0.28 -1.90 -18.83
CA ARG A 77 -1.17 -2.11 -18.72
C ARG A 77 -1.56 -2.50 -17.29
N GLU A 78 -0.84 -3.43 -16.68
CA GLU A 78 -1.06 -3.84 -15.29
C GLU A 78 -0.88 -2.66 -14.33
N ASN A 79 0.19 -1.88 -14.49
CA ASN A 79 0.41 -0.67 -13.69
C ASN A 79 -0.73 0.36 -13.87
N LYS A 80 -1.28 0.50 -15.08
CA LYS A 80 -2.40 1.42 -15.37
C LYS A 80 -3.69 0.96 -14.68
N GLU A 81 -3.98 -0.33 -14.71
CA GLU A 81 -5.14 -0.90 -14.01
C GLU A 81 -5.00 -0.75 -12.49
N GLN A 82 -3.79 -0.98 -11.96
CA GLN A 82 -3.47 -0.75 -10.55
C GLN A 82 -3.60 0.72 -10.14
N ALA A 83 -3.08 1.64 -10.95
CA ALA A 83 -3.24 3.08 -10.69
C ALA A 83 -4.71 3.49 -10.60
N ARG A 84 -5.56 3.00 -11.53
CA ARG A 84 -7.02 3.25 -11.50
C ARG A 84 -7.67 2.73 -10.21
N ARG A 85 -7.29 1.54 -9.77
CA ARG A 85 -7.77 0.94 -8.52
C ARG A 85 -7.36 1.78 -7.29
N ARG A 86 -6.14 2.31 -7.29
CA ARG A 86 -5.58 3.10 -6.18
C ARG A 86 -6.24 4.48 -6.01
N VAL A 87 -6.79 5.09 -7.07
CA VAL A 87 -7.42 6.44 -6.99
C VAL A 87 -8.43 6.55 -5.83
N ARG A 88 -9.33 5.56 -5.69
CA ARG A 88 -10.34 5.60 -4.61
C ARG A 88 -9.71 5.52 -3.21
N VAL A 89 -8.69 4.67 -3.05
CA VAL A 89 -7.95 4.51 -1.79
C VAL A 89 -7.14 5.76 -1.47
N GLU A 90 -6.49 6.37 -2.45
CA GLU A 90 -5.74 7.62 -2.30
C GLU A 90 -6.66 8.78 -1.88
N ASN A 91 -7.90 8.83 -2.39
CA ASN A 91 -8.90 9.80 -1.94
C ASN A 91 -9.25 9.61 -0.45
N VAL A 92 -9.43 8.38 0.03
CA VAL A 92 -9.66 8.11 1.47
C VAL A 92 -8.46 8.58 2.29
N ILE A 93 -7.24 8.22 1.89
CA ILE A 93 -6.00 8.65 2.57
C ILE A 93 -5.90 10.19 2.61
N ARG A 94 -6.28 10.86 1.51
CA ARG A 94 -6.32 12.33 1.45
C ARG A 94 -7.30 12.91 2.46
N HIS A 95 -8.53 12.39 2.55
CA HIS A 95 -9.51 12.84 3.55
C HIS A 95 -8.99 12.64 4.98
N LEU A 96 -8.41 11.48 5.29
CA LEU A 96 -7.82 11.20 6.60
C LEU A 96 -6.70 12.18 6.97
N LYS A 97 -5.93 12.66 5.98
CA LYS A 97 -4.90 13.69 6.18
C LYS A 97 -5.52 15.08 6.38
N ILE A 98 -6.54 15.45 5.60
CA ILE A 98 -7.24 16.75 5.73
C ILE A 98 -7.83 16.92 7.13
N PHE A 99 -8.54 15.90 7.62
CA PHE A 99 -9.13 15.93 8.96
C PHE A 99 -8.12 15.68 10.10
N ARG A 100 -6.82 15.60 9.79
CA ARG A 100 -5.74 15.41 10.76
C ARG A 100 -5.88 14.16 11.64
N ILE A 101 -6.68 13.18 11.20
CA ILE A 101 -6.92 11.91 11.91
C ILE A 101 -5.60 11.14 12.08
N LEU A 102 -4.73 11.20 11.07
CA LEU A 102 -3.44 10.50 11.07
C LEU A 102 -2.30 11.28 11.74
N SER A 103 -2.52 12.56 12.11
CA SER A 103 -1.47 13.45 12.62
C SER A 103 -1.64 13.83 14.08
N SER A 104 -2.72 13.40 14.74
CA SER A 104 -2.91 13.63 16.18
C SER A 104 -1.79 12.94 16.98
N ARG A 105 -1.15 13.69 17.88
CA ARG A 105 -0.33 13.15 18.96
C ARG A 105 -1.28 12.96 20.14
N TYR A 106 -1.58 11.71 20.47
CA TYR A 106 -2.10 11.38 21.79
C TYR A 106 -0.92 11.24 22.76
#